data_AF-A0A345ZGL9-F1
#
_entry.id   AF-A0A345ZGL9-F1
#
_cell.length_a   1.000
_cell.length_b   1.000
_cell.length_c   1.000
_cell.angle_alpha   90.00
_cell.angle_beta   90.00
_cell.angle_gamma   90.00
#
_symmetry.space_group_name_H-M   'P 1'
#
loop_
_entity.id
_entity.type
_entity.pdbx_description
1 polymer ?
#
loop_
_entity_poly.entity_id
_entity_poly.type
_entity_poly.pdbx_seq_one_letter_code
_entity_poly.pdbx_strand_id
1 'polypeptide(L)'
;MSAFNPEARALRTLDWNADSGSERQLVAAVLADRIDEVRVHASAADAASRLASVGFPLKFADAAAGGAHTLTLRPLLTWSEQTPLTREFVTTGADIEAYGRASGDMNPLHFDDAFAQAAGFRRRIAHGMLFNGWLTRVLGTELPGQGSIISQTRSLFFAPVYPDEVCTVRLSVGYLDTGRGRYLMVAQLFDPEGLHCCIAYTDIVRRAAAR
;
A
#
# COMPACT_ATOMS: atom_id res chain seq x y z
N MET A 1 23.85 1.23 -9.80
CA MET A 1 24.43 -0.02 -9.29
C MET A 1 23.45 -0.60 -8.29
N SER A 2 22.90 -1.77 -8.60
CA SER A 2 22.01 -2.53 -7.72
C SER A 2 22.86 -3.14 -6.61
N ALA A 3 22.89 -2.50 -5.43
CA ALA A 3 23.29 -3.22 -4.23
C ALA A 3 22.07 -4.05 -3.81
N PHE A 4 22.06 -5.31 -4.25
CA PHE A 4 21.23 -6.37 -3.70
C PHE A 4 21.15 -6.22 -2.18
N ASN A 5 19.95 -6.26 -1.62
CA ASN A 5 19.74 -6.19 -0.18
C ASN A 5 20.24 -7.49 0.49
N PRO A 6 21.35 -7.49 1.25
CA PRO A 6 21.81 -8.67 1.96
C PRO A 6 20.86 -9.10 3.10
N GLU A 7 19.88 -8.24 3.46
CA GLU A 7 18.80 -8.55 4.39
C GLU A 7 17.49 -8.94 3.68
N ALA A 8 17.54 -9.41 2.43
CA ALA A 8 16.37 -10.02 1.79
C ALA A 8 15.89 -11.21 2.65
N ARG A 9 14.98 -10.92 3.57
CA ARG A 9 14.36 -11.90 4.47
C ARG A 9 13.60 -12.90 3.61
N ALA A 10 13.59 -14.16 4.02
CA ALA A 10 12.74 -15.17 3.40
C ALA A 10 11.29 -14.64 3.36
N LEU A 11 10.63 -14.83 2.20
CA LEU A 11 9.24 -14.42 2.02
C LEU A 11 8.38 -15.03 3.12
N ARG A 12 7.59 -14.20 3.80
CA ARG A 12 6.57 -14.69 4.73
C ARG A 12 5.38 -15.14 3.91
N THR A 13 5.08 -16.44 3.95
CA THR A 13 4.02 -17.03 3.15
C THR A 13 2.85 -17.48 4.02
N LEU A 14 1.63 -17.38 3.48
CA LEU A 14 0.41 -17.93 4.08
C LEU A 14 -0.32 -18.79 3.05
N ASP A 15 -0.70 -20.01 3.41
CA ASP A 15 -1.66 -20.81 2.66
C ASP A 15 -3.07 -20.54 3.21
N TRP A 16 -4.00 -20.13 2.34
CA TRP A 16 -5.35 -19.70 2.71
C TRP A 16 -6.41 -20.50 1.98
N ASN A 17 -7.39 -21.01 2.72
CA ASN A 17 -8.57 -21.68 2.15
C ASN A 17 -9.72 -20.67 2.00
N ALA A 18 -10.07 -20.34 0.76
CA ALA A 18 -11.13 -19.39 0.42
C ALA A 18 -12.55 -19.89 0.75
N ASP A 19 -12.74 -21.21 0.87
CA ASP A 19 -14.04 -21.81 1.13
C ASP A 19 -14.43 -21.70 2.62
N SER A 20 -13.46 -21.57 3.52
CA SER A 20 -13.68 -21.58 4.98
C SER A 20 -13.38 -20.25 5.68
N GLY A 21 -12.90 -19.23 4.96
CA GLY A 21 -12.46 -17.96 5.54
C GLY A 21 -12.94 -16.75 4.76
N SER A 22 -13.27 -15.67 5.49
CA SER A 22 -13.67 -14.39 4.90
C SER A 22 -12.48 -13.54 4.44
N GLU A 23 -12.74 -12.61 3.53
CA GLU A 23 -11.79 -11.61 3.04
C GLU A 23 -11.22 -10.78 4.21
N ARG A 24 -12.07 -10.43 5.19
CA ARG A 24 -11.67 -9.68 6.38
C ARG A 24 -10.69 -10.46 7.26
N GLN A 25 -10.90 -11.77 7.43
CA GLN A 25 -9.99 -12.62 8.20
C GLN A 25 -8.66 -12.78 7.48
N LEU A 26 -8.67 -12.89 6.14
CA LEU A 26 -7.44 -12.91 5.35
C LEU A 26 -6.63 -11.63 5.54
N VAL A 27 -7.27 -10.46 5.39
CA VAL A 27 -6.59 -9.16 5.60
C VAL A 27 -6.02 -9.06 7.01
N ALA A 28 -6.80 -9.45 8.03
CA ALA A 28 -6.33 -9.44 9.41
C ALA A 28 -5.08 -10.31 9.61
N ALA A 29 -5.07 -11.54 9.07
CA ALA A 29 -3.92 -12.43 9.13
C ALA A 29 -2.70 -11.85 8.39
N VAL A 30 -2.91 -11.30 7.19
CA VAL A 30 -1.85 -10.67 6.40
C VAL A 30 -1.19 -9.53 7.17
N LEU A 31 -1.98 -8.64 7.78
CA LEU A 31 -1.46 -7.48 8.51
C LEU A 31 -0.78 -7.90 9.82
N ALA A 32 -1.37 -8.83 10.58
CA ALA A 32 -0.84 -9.27 11.88
C ALA A 32 0.53 -9.95 11.75
N ASP A 33 0.66 -10.88 10.79
CA ASP A 33 1.88 -11.65 10.61
C ASP A 33 2.86 -11.01 9.61
N ARG A 34 2.46 -9.88 9.02
CA ARG A 34 3.17 -9.15 7.96
C ARG A 34 3.53 -10.07 6.79
N ILE A 35 2.53 -10.73 6.24
CA ILE A 35 2.68 -11.71 5.15
C ILE A 35 3.11 -11.01 3.85
N ASP A 36 4.03 -11.62 3.11
CA ASP A 36 4.52 -11.12 1.81
C ASP A 36 3.80 -11.75 0.63
N GLU A 37 3.41 -13.03 0.76
CA GLU A 37 2.76 -13.81 -0.28
C GLU A 37 1.68 -14.72 0.32
N VAL A 38 0.49 -14.72 -0.28
CA VAL A 38 -0.61 -15.61 0.11
C VAL A 38 -0.91 -16.54 -1.05
N ARG A 39 -0.84 -17.85 -0.82
CA ARG A 39 -1.34 -18.88 -1.72
C ARG A 39 -2.79 -19.17 -1.35
N VAL A 40 -3.71 -18.81 -2.23
CA VAL A 40 -5.14 -19.00 -2.03
C VAL A 40 -5.60 -20.24 -2.76
N HIS A 41 -6.25 -21.14 -2.04
CA HIS A 41 -6.87 -22.36 -2.55
C HIS A 41 -8.39 -22.20 -2.47
N ALA A 42 -9.09 -22.55 -3.55
CA ALA A 42 -10.55 -22.48 -3.63
C ALA A 42 -11.12 -23.67 -4.40
N SER A 43 -12.32 -24.11 -4.00
CA SER A 43 -13.08 -25.13 -4.73
C SER A 43 -13.80 -24.58 -5.98
N ALA A 44 -14.04 -23.27 -6.04
CA ALA A 44 -14.77 -22.60 -7.13
C ALA A 44 -14.12 -21.27 -7.54
N ALA A 45 -14.25 -20.91 -8.83
CA ALA A 45 -13.66 -19.69 -9.41
C ALA A 45 -14.15 -18.39 -8.74
N ASP A 46 -15.42 -18.33 -8.33
CA ASP A 46 -15.99 -17.13 -7.70
C ASP A 46 -15.41 -16.88 -6.31
N ALA A 47 -15.09 -17.94 -5.56
CA ALA A 47 -14.43 -17.82 -4.26
C ALA A 47 -13.03 -17.21 -4.40
N ALA A 48 -12.28 -17.60 -5.43
CA ALA A 48 -11.00 -16.99 -5.75
C ALA A 48 -11.16 -15.52 -6.21
N SER A 49 -12.16 -15.23 -7.05
CA SER A 49 -12.43 -13.88 -7.57
C SER A 49 -12.81 -12.87 -6.49
N ARG A 50 -13.54 -13.29 -5.45
CA ARG A 50 -13.82 -12.42 -4.29
C ARG A 50 -12.55 -11.97 -3.59
N LEU A 51 -11.56 -12.85 -3.43
CA LEU A 51 -10.30 -12.51 -2.78
C LEU A 51 -9.38 -11.62 -3.64
N ALA A 52 -9.51 -11.67 -4.97
CA ALA A 52 -8.87 -10.70 -5.85
C ALA A 52 -9.34 -9.25 -5.60
N SER A 53 -10.57 -9.08 -5.11
CA SER A 53 -11.13 -7.75 -4.78
C SER A 53 -10.49 -7.11 -3.53
N VAL A 54 -9.84 -7.91 -2.68
CA VAL A 54 -9.28 -7.48 -1.38
C VAL A 54 -8.31 -6.31 -1.49
N GLY A 55 -7.62 -6.17 -2.62
CA GLY A 55 -6.72 -5.03 -2.79
C GLY A 55 -5.28 -5.35 -3.11
N PHE A 56 -4.82 -6.54 -2.71
CA PHE A 56 -3.41 -6.87 -2.86
C PHE A 56 -3.04 -7.12 -4.33
N PRO A 57 -1.82 -6.76 -4.74
CA PRO A 57 -1.31 -7.11 -6.06
C PRO A 57 -1.45 -8.61 -6.31
N LEU A 58 -1.95 -8.96 -7.49
CA LEU A 58 -2.00 -10.34 -7.96
C LEU A 58 -0.75 -10.62 -8.78
N LYS A 59 -0.10 -11.75 -8.51
CA LYS A 59 0.79 -12.37 -9.49
C LYS A 59 0.17 -13.69 -9.89
N PHE A 60 -0.05 -13.88 -11.19
CA PHE A 60 -0.38 -15.19 -11.70
C PHE A 60 0.82 -16.11 -11.47
N ALA A 61 0.64 -17.20 -10.74
CA ALA A 61 1.60 -18.29 -10.76
C ALA A 61 1.65 -18.88 -12.18
N ASP A 62 2.81 -19.38 -12.60
CA ASP A 62 2.86 -20.22 -13.80
C ASP A 62 1.85 -21.35 -13.61
N ALA A 63 0.97 -21.54 -14.61
CA ALA A 63 -0.21 -22.42 -14.56
C ALA A 63 0.11 -23.91 -14.30
N ALA A 64 1.37 -24.28 -14.13
CA ALA A 64 1.85 -25.65 -14.01
C ALA A 64 1.69 -26.28 -12.60
N ALA A 65 1.26 -25.54 -11.57
CA ALA A 65 1.30 -26.05 -10.18
C ALA A 65 0.02 -25.88 -9.34
N GLY A 66 -1.03 -25.23 -9.83
CA GLY A 66 -2.25 -24.97 -9.07
C GLY A 66 -3.45 -25.66 -9.69
N GLY A 67 -4.30 -26.30 -8.86
CA GLY A 67 -5.60 -26.79 -9.31
C GLY A 67 -6.45 -25.67 -9.91
N ALA A 68 -7.59 -26.00 -10.52
CA ALA A 68 -8.37 -25.11 -11.39
C ALA A 68 -8.70 -23.71 -10.83
N HIS A 69 -8.57 -23.46 -9.53
CA HIS A 69 -8.92 -22.21 -8.86
C HIS A 69 -7.91 -21.75 -7.77
N THR A 70 -6.61 -21.95 -7.97
CA THR A 70 -5.54 -21.40 -7.09
C THR A 70 -5.05 -20.03 -7.58
N LEU A 71 -4.83 -19.06 -6.67
CA LEU A 71 -4.19 -17.77 -6.99
C LEU A 71 -3.14 -17.33 -5.97
N THR A 72 -2.29 -16.38 -6.35
CA THR A 72 -1.26 -15.81 -5.47
C THR A 72 -1.43 -14.31 -5.30
N LEU A 73 -1.69 -13.89 -4.07
CA LEU A 73 -1.67 -12.47 -3.66
C LEU A 73 -0.28 -12.11 -3.16
N ARG A 74 0.18 -10.90 -3.43
CA ARG A 74 1.48 -10.40 -3.00
C ARG A 74 1.35 -9.10 -2.21
N PRO A 75 0.99 -9.17 -0.92
CA PRO A 75 0.98 -7.98 -0.07
C PRO A 75 2.34 -7.30 0.09
N LEU A 76 3.45 -8.05 0.06
CA LEU A 76 4.85 -7.55 0.11
C LEU A 76 5.14 -6.62 1.31
N LEU A 77 4.67 -6.99 2.50
CA LEU A 77 4.76 -6.13 3.69
C LEU A 77 6.17 -6.07 4.30
N THR A 78 6.99 -7.10 4.11
CA THR A 78 8.36 -7.15 4.63
C THR A 78 9.41 -7.24 3.54
N TRP A 79 9.05 -7.77 2.37
CA TRP A 79 9.92 -7.91 1.20
C TRP A 79 10.35 -6.58 0.58
N SER A 80 11.58 -6.53 0.08
CA SER A 80 12.10 -5.43 -0.73
C SER A 80 13.36 -5.84 -1.50
N GLU A 81 13.40 -5.54 -2.80
CA GLU A 81 14.56 -5.72 -3.68
C GLU A 81 15.76 -4.82 -3.29
N GLN A 82 15.48 -3.74 -2.56
CA GLN A 82 16.46 -2.75 -2.08
C GLN A 82 16.25 -2.45 -0.61
N THR A 83 17.22 -1.83 0.07
CA THR A 83 17.06 -1.40 1.47
C THR A 83 15.84 -0.47 1.59
N PRO A 84 14.84 -0.81 2.44
CA PRO A 84 13.68 0.04 2.65
C PRO A 84 14.07 1.40 3.23
N LEU A 85 13.31 2.44 2.89
CA LEU A 85 13.43 3.77 3.49
C LEU A 85 12.30 4.02 4.47
N THR A 86 12.63 4.69 5.58
CA THR A 86 11.62 5.22 6.50
C THR A 86 11.56 6.74 6.37
N ARG A 87 10.34 7.27 6.45
CA ARG A 87 10.04 8.71 6.50
C ARG A 87 8.98 8.95 7.56
N GLU A 88 8.98 10.15 8.12
CA GLU A 88 7.85 10.65 8.89
C GLU A 88 6.86 11.31 7.94
N PHE A 89 5.58 11.16 8.27
CA PHE A 89 4.47 11.86 7.64
C PHE A 89 3.66 12.54 8.73
N VAL A 90 3.56 13.86 8.64
CA VAL A 90 2.69 14.68 9.48
C VAL A 90 1.83 15.52 8.56
N THR A 91 0.54 15.57 8.84
CA THR A 91 -0.41 16.43 8.13
C THR A 91 -1.02 17.38 9.14
N THR A 92 -1.11 18.66 8.81
CA THR A 92 -1.68 19.68 9.69
C THR A 92 -3.11 20.03 9.27
N GLY A 93 -3.84 20.75 10.11
CA GLY A 93 -5.13 21.34 9.71
C GLY A 93 -5.00 22.23 8.46
N ALA A 94 -3.89 22.95 8.32
CA ALA A 94 -3.64 23.80 7.14
C ALA A 94 -3.43 22.98 5.86
N ASP A 95 -2.78 21.82 5.95
CA ASP A 95 -2.60 20.91 4.81
C ASP A 95 -3.94 20.32 4.36
N ILE A 96 -4.80 19.93 5.32
CA ILE A 96 -6.15 19.43 5.06
C ILE A 96 -7.00 20.50 4.36
N GLU A 97 -6.95 21.75 4.84
CA GLU A 97 -7.63 22.87 4.20
C GLU A 97 -7.11 23.16 2.79
N ALA A 98 -5.79 23.18 2.61
CA ALA A 98 -5.18 23.41 1.31
C ALA A 98 -5.56 22.31 0.31
N TYR A 99 -5.51 21.05 0.75
CA TYR A 99 -5.90 19.91 -0.07
C TYR A 99 -7.39 19.91 -0.40
N GLY A 100 -8.27 20.22 0.56
CA GLY A 100 -9.70 20.33 0.34
C GLY A 100 -10.04 21.38 -0.73
N ARG A 101 -9.41 22.56 -0.65
CA ARG A 101 -9.57 23.60 -1.68
C ARG A 101 -9.05 23.17 -3.05
N ALA A 102 -7.90 22.48 -3.09
CA ALA A 102 -7.29 22.07 -4.36
C ALA A 102 -8.03 20.91 -5.04
N SER A 103 -8.52 19.95 -4.26
CA SER A 103 -9.23 18.76 -4.75
C SER A 103 -10.73 18.96 -4.93
N GLY A 104 -11.31 19.94 -4.24
CA GLY A 104 -12.75 20.11 -4.10
C GLY A 104 -13.40 19.15 -3.09
N ASP A 105 -12.62 18.27 -2.44
CA ASP A 105 -13.13 17.38 -1.40
C ASP A 105 -13.34 18.15 -0.08
N MET A 106 -14.54 18.70 0.04
CA MET A 106 -15.02 19.45 1.20
C MET A 106 -15.87 18.58 2.15
N ASN A 107 -15.68 17.26 2.16
CA ASN A 107 -16.41 16.36 3.07
C ASN A 107 -16.17 16.78 4.54
N PRO A 108 -17.23 17.03 5.33
CA PRO A 108 -17.11 17.48 6.72
C PRO A 108 -16.26 16.57 7.63
N LEU A 109 -16.11 15.28 7.29
CA LEU A 109 -15.19 14.35 7.97
C LEU A 109 -13.76 14.89 8.14
N HIS A 110 -13.33 15.79 7.25
CA HIS A 110 -11.99 16.35 7.25
C HIS A 110 -11.89 17.69 8.00
N PHE A 111 -13.00 18.38 8.24
CA PHE A 111 -12.97 19.77 8.70
C PHE A 111 -13.63 19.96 10.07
N ASP A 112 -14.60 19.12 10.42
CA ASP A 112 -15.45 19.26 11.60
C ASP A 112 -15.28 18.06 12.54
N ASP A 113 -14.76 18.32 13.74
CA ASP A 113 -14.54 17.30 14.77
C ASP A 113 -15.86 16.69 15.26
N ALA A 114 -16.91 17.48 15.43
CA ALA A 114 -18.20 17.00 15.91
C ALA A 114 -18.87 16.10 14.87
N PHE A 115 -18.78 16.47 13.59
CA PHE A 115 -19.28 15.62 12.50
C PHE A 115 -18.50 14.29 12.42
N ALA A 116 -17.17 14.34 12.48
CA ALA A 116 -16.33 13.15 12.44
C ALA A 116 -16.57 12.23 13.66
N GLN A 117 -16.79 12.80 14.84
CA GLN A 117 -17.15 12.05 16.05
C GLN A 117 -18.51 11.38 15.92
N ALA A 118 -19.51 12.09 15.38
CA ALA A 118 -20.82 11.50 15.10
C ALA A 118 -20.73 10.34 14.08
N ALA A 119 -19.73 10.36 13.19
CA ALA A 119 -19.43 9.29 12.25
C ALA A 119 -18.56 8.15 12.83
N GLY A 120 -18.19 8.21 14.11
CA GLY A 120 -17.45 7.16 14.82
C GLY A 120 -15.93 7.32 14.84
N PHE A 121 -15.39 8.45 14.37
CA PHE A 121 -13.96 8.78 14.52
C PHE A 121 -13.68 9.50 15.84
N ARG A 122 -12.41 9.60 16.25
CA ARG A 122 -12.04 10.34 17.47
C ARG A 122 -12.19 11.87 17.31
N ARG A 123 -11.92 12.37 16.10
CA ARG A 123 -11.94 13.77 15.65
C ARG A 123 -11.84 13.78 14.12
N ARG A 124 -11.78 14.96 13.50
CA ARG A 124 -11.60 15.08 12.04
C ARG A 124 -10.34 14.33 11.58
N ILE A 125 -10.43 13.72 10.41
CA ILE A 125 -9.38 12.86 9.84
C ILE A 125 -8.80 13.49 8.59
N ALA A 126 -7.54 13.22 8.27
CA ALA A 126 -6.94 13.69 7.03
C ALA A 126 -7.53 12.95 5.82
N HIS A 127 -7.57 13.62 4.65
CA HIS A 127 -7.92 12.96 3.39
C HIS A 127 -6.91 11.85 3.08
N GLY A 128 -7.37 10.64 2.77
CA GLY A 128 -6.47 9.56 2.33
C GLY A 128 -5.68 9.93 1.07
N MET A 129 -6.27 10.73 0.18
CA MET A 129 -5.62 11.19 -1.03
C MET A 129 -4.59 12.30 -0.80
N LEU A 130 -4.62 13.00 0.34
CA LEU A 130 -3.55 13.91 0.76
C LEU A 130 -2.26 13.13 1.00
N PHE A 131 -2.35 11.97 1.67
CA PHE A 131 -1.21 11.06 1.80
C PHE A 131 -0.68 10.60 0.43
N ASN A 132 -1.56 10.25 -0.51
CA ASN A 132 -1.13 9.91 -1.87
C ASN A 132 -0.42 11.08 -2.57
N GLY A 133 -0.86 12.32 -2.37
CA GLY A 133 -0.17 13.53 -2.87
C GLY A 133 1.22 13.70 -2.26
N TRP A 134 1.38 13.45 -0.96
CA TRP A 134 2.69 13.41 -0.31
C TRP A 134 3.56 12.28 -0.87
N LEU A 135 2.98 11.09 -1.10
CA LEU A 135 3.67 9.93 -1.64
C LEU A 135 4.19 10.21 -3.04
N THR A 136 3.39 10.83 -3.92
CA THR A 136 3.84 11.17 -5.28
C THR A 136 5.00 12.18 -5.26
N ARG A 137 5.00 13.14 -4.32
CA ARG A 137 6.14 14.05 -4.10
C ARG A 137 7.39 13.25 -3.79
N VAL A 138 7.34 12.37 -2.80
CA VAL A 138 8.51 11.55 -2.40
C VAL A 138 8.97 10.66 -3.56
N LEU A 139 8.04 10.00 -4.25
CA LEU A 139 8.39 9.08 -5.35
C LEU A 139 8.97 9.81 -6.56
N GLY A 140 8.44 10.99 -6.88
CA GLY A 140 8.87 11.82 -8.01
C GLY A 140 10.15 12.61 -7.77
N THR A 141 10.52 12.88 -6.52
CA THR A 141 11.66 13.76 -6.17
C THR A 141 12.80 13.06 -5.44
N GLU A 142 12.50 12.02 -4.65
CA GLU A 142 13.49 11.32 -3.81
C GLU A 142 13.77 9.89 -4.31
N LEU A 143 12.75 9.01 -4.36
CA LEU A 143 12.93 7.58 -4.70
C LEU A 143 11.73 7.02 -5.49
N PRO A 144 11.87 6.63 -6.77
CA PRO A 144 13.11 6.58 -7.56
C PRO A 144 13.69 7.95 -7.93
N GLY A 145 12.91 9.02 -7.73
CA GLY A 145 13.34 10.40 -7.94
C GLY A 145 13.05 10.91 -9.34
N GLN A 146 13.72 11.99 -9.73
CA GLN A 146 13.42 12.72 -10.96
C GLN A 146 13.39 11.81 -12.21
N GLY A 147 12.41 12.07 -13.09
CA GLY A 147 12.14 11.27 -14.29
C GLY A 147 11.19 10.09 -14.05
N SER A 148 10.66 9.95 -12.83
CA SER A 148 9.63 8.96 -12.50
C SER A 148 8.25 9.43 -12.96
N ILE A 149 7.53 8.52 -13.61
CA ILE A 149 6.13 8.67 -14.00
C ILE A 149 5.35 7.57 -13.29
N ILE A 150 4.38 7.96 -12.47
CA ILE A 150 3.46 7.03 -11.83
C ILE A 150 2.42 6.61 -12.86
N SER A 151 2.36 5.32 -13.19
CA SER A 151 1.36 4.78 -14.13
C SER A 151 0.10 4.30 -13.43
N GLN A 152 0.21 3.83 -12.19
CA GLN A 152 -0.91 3.34 -11.40
C GLN A 152 -0.56 3.42 -9.91
N THR A 153 -1.53 3.81 -9.10
CA THR A 153 -1.46 3.68 -7.64
C THR A 153 -2.72 2.99 -7.14
N ARG A 154 -2.55 1.95 -6.32
CA ARG A 154 -3.63 1.28 -5.60
C ARG A 154 -3.38 1.43 -4.10
N SER A 155 -4.26 2.15 -3.42
CA SER A 155 -4.17 2.39 -1.97
C SER A 155 -5.28 1.66 -1.24
N LEU A 156 -4.93 0.94 -0.18
CA LEU A 156 -5.85 0.31 0.76
C LEU A 156 -5.81 1.11 2.06
N PHE A 157 -6.95 1.58 2.55
CA PHE A 157 -7.07 2.38 3.77
C PHE A 157 -7.75 1.55 4.85
N PHE A 158 -7.05 1.34 5.98
CA PHE A 158 -7.49 0.47 7.06
C PHE A 158 -7.81 1.23 8.36
N ALA A 159 -7.10 2.33 8.61
CA ALA A 159 -7.28 3.17 9.79
C ALA A 159 -7.10 4.66 9.43
N PRO A 160 -7.77 5.57 10.16
CA PRO A 160 -7.66 7.00 9.90
C PRO A 160 -6.27 7.53 10.26
N VAL A 161 -5.89 8.63 9.62
CA VAL A 161 -4.79 9.49 10.06
C VAL A 161 -5.39 10.74 10.64
N TYR A 162 -4.93 11.15 11.81
CA TYR A 162 -5.39 12.38 12.43
C TYR A 162 -4.36 13.50 12.26
N PRO A 163 -4.81 14.75 12.05
CA PRO A 163 -3.89 15.87 11.91
C PRO A 163 -3.01 16.06 13.17
N ASP A 164 -1.79 16.53 12.94
CA ASP A 164 -0.75 16.85 13.94
C ASP A 164 -0.17 15.62 14.67
N GLU A 165 -0.44 14.40 14.20
CA GLU A 165 0.20 13.17 14.67
C GLU A 165 1.34 12.74 13.76
N VAL A 166 2.41 12.22 14.36
CA VAL A 166 3.59 11.73 13.63
C VAL A 166 3.37 10.30 13.20
N CYS A 167 3.01 10.13 11.92
CA CYS A 167 2.92 8.81 11.31
C CYS A 167 4.27 8.37 10.74
N THR A 168 4.49 7.07 10.68
CA THR A 168 5.67 6.47 10.06
C THR A 168 5.31 5.92 8.69
N VAL A 169 6.10 6.24 7.66
CA VAL A 169 5.99 5.65 6.33
C VAL A 169 7.20 4.79 6.05
N ARG A 170 6.98 3.51 5.77
CA ARG A 170 8.00 2.60 5.26
C ARG A 170 7.81 2.42 3.74
N LEU A 171 8.84 2.74 2.98
CA LEU A 171 8.91 2.62 1.53
C LEU A 171 9.81 1.43 1.17
N SER A 172 9.30 0.51 0.35
CA SER A 172 10.05 -0.63 -0.17
C SER A 172 9.89 -0.77 -1.69
N VAL A 173 10.82 -1.50 -2.30
CA VAL A 173 10.80 -1.84 -3.73
C VAL A 173 10.31 -3.27 -3.85
N GLY A 174 9.01 -3.45 -4.10
CA GLY A 174 8.39 -4.78 -4.23
C GLY A 174 8.81 -5.53 -5.49
N TYR A 175 9.16 -4.80 -6.55
CA TYR A 175 9.68 -5.34 -7.80
C TYR A 175 10.51 -4.28 -8.55
N LEU A 176 11.54 -4.74 -9.27
CA LEU A 176 12.44 -3.90 -10.04
C LEU A 176 12.83 -4.56 -11.37
N ASP A 177 12.54 -3.89 -12.49
CA ASP A 177 13.10 -4.17 -13.81
C ASP A 177 13.86 -2.94 -14.32
N THR A 178 15.16 -2.92 -14.08
CA THR A 178 16.04 -1.81 -14.50
C THR A 178 16.19 -1.72 -16.02
N GLY A 179 16.08 -2.85 -16.75
CA GLY A 179 16.20 -2.86 -18.21
C GLY A 179 15.03 -2.17 -18.90
N ARG A 180 13.83 -2.23 -18.29
CA ARG A 180 12.62 -1.54 -18.76
C ARG A 180 12.28 -0.28 -17.96
N GLY A 181 13.05 0.04 -16.94
CA GLY A 181 12.80 1.16 -16.02
C GLY A 181 11.48 1.04 -15.27
N ARG A 182 11.07 -0.16 -14.86
CA ARG A 182 9.80 -0.40 -14.16
C ARG A 182 10.05 -0.75 -12.69
N TYR A 183 9.24 -0.15 -11.82
CA TYR A 183 9.33 -0.32 -10.37
C TYR A 183 7.92 -0.53 -9.81
N LEU A 184 7.77 -1.46 -8.87
CA LEU A 184 6.63 -1.49 -7.96
C LEU A 184 7.10 -0.96 -6.61
N MET A 185 6.65 0.23 -6.26
CA MET A 185 6.88 0.82 -4.94
C MET A 185 5.77 0.41 -4.00
N VAL A 186 6.12 0.01 -2.78
CA VAL A 186 5.16 -0.28 -1.71
C VAL A 186 5.38 0.70 -0.58
N ALA A 187 4.34 1.46 -0.23
CA ALA A 187 4.35 2.35 0.91
C ALA A 187 3.40 1.80 1.99
N GLN A 188 3.92 1.60 3.20
CA GLN A 188 3.14 1.25 4.38
C GLN A 188 3.14 2.45 5.32
N LEU A 189 1.96 3.00 5.60
CA LEU A 189 1.74 4.11 6.53
C LEU A 189 1.22 3.55 7.85
N PHE A 190 1.87 3.95 8.93
CA PHE A 190 1.56 3.56 10.30
C PHE A 190 1.21 4.76 11.16
N ASP A 191 0.24 4.63 12.05
CA ASP A 191 -0.02 5.61 13.10
C ASP A 191 1.10 5.59 14.18
N PRO A 192 1.08 6.51 15.16
CA PRO A 192 2.06 6.53 16.24
C PRO A 192 2.13 5.23 17.06
N GLU A 193 1.04 4.48 17.13
CA GLU A 193 0.93 3.20 17.83
C GLU A 193 1.40 2.00 16.98
N GLY A 194 1.73 2.22 15.70
CA GLY A 194 2.22 1.20 14.79
C GLY A 194 1.12 0.41 14.06
N LEU A 195 -0.13 0.87 14.09
CA LEU A 195 -1.23 0.29 13.31
C LEU A 195 -1.10 0.70 11.84
N HIS A 196 -1.36 -0.24 10.91
CA HIS A 196 -1.42 0.09 9.49
C HIS A 196 -2.62 1.01 9.18
N CYS A 197 -2.33 2.24 8.77
CA CYS A 197 -3.34 3.17 8.24
C CYS A 197 -3.58 2.92 6.75
N CYS A 198 -2.50 2.78 5.97
CA CYS A 198 -2.58 2.62 4.53
C CYS A 198 -1.48 1.72 3.98
N ILE A 199 -1.80 0.94 2.96
CA ILE A 199 -0.82 0.32 2.08
C ILE A 199 -1.06 0.81 0.66
N ALA A 200 -0.06 1.44 0.05
CA ALA A 200 -0.11 1.93 -1.32
C ALA A 200 0.89 1.19 -2.21
N TYR A 201 0.39 0.59 -3.27
CA TYR A 201 1.16 -0.04 -4.35
C TYR A 201 1.21 0.91 -5.52
N THR A 202 2.41 1.35 -5.90
CA THR A 202 2.60 2.34 -6.96
C THR A 202 3.52 1.81 -8.05
N ASP A 203 2.94 1.61 -9.24
CA ASP A 203 3.68 1.27 -10.45
C ASP A 203 4.32 2.53 -11.02
N ILE A 204 5.64 2.50 -11.18
CA ILE A 204 6.43 3.61 -11.71
C ILE A 204 7.19 3.17 -12.95
N VAL A 205 7.13 4.02 -13.98
CA VAL A 205 8.04 3.97 -15.11
C VAL A 205 9.04 5.12 -14.97
N ARG A 206 10.32 4.78 -14.95
CA ARG A 206 11.42 5.74 -14.97
C ARG A 206 12.16 5.62 -16.28
N ARG A 207 12.17 6.70 -17.06
CA ARG A 207 13.03 6.79 -18.24
C ARG A 207 14.41 7.25 -17.79
N ALA A 208 15.47 6.68 -18.37
CA ALA A 208 16.80 7.26 -18.22
C ALA A 208 16.72 8.72 -18.70
N ALA A 209 17.26 9.65 -17.92
CA ALA A 209 17.31 11.05 -18.33
C ALA A 209 17.95 11.12 -19.72
N ALA A 210 17.27 11.78 -20.67
CA ALA A 210 17.91 12.16 -21.92
C ALA A 210 19.13 13.01 -21.55
N ARG A 211 20.31 12.52 -21.93
CA ARG A 211 21.57 13.25 -21.75
C ARG A 211 21.60 14.49 -22.62
#